data_AF-A0A1I8API8-F1
#
_entry.id   AF-A0A1I8API8-F1
#
_cell.length_a   1.000
_cell.length_b   1.000
_cell.length_c   1.000
_cell.angle_alpha   90.00
_cell.angle_beta   90.00
_cell.angle_gamma   90.00
#
_symmetry.space_group_name_H-M   'P 1'
#
loop_
_entity.id
_entity.type
_entity.pdbx_description
1 polymer ?
#
loop_
_entity_poly.entity_id
_entity_poly.type
_entity_poly.pdbx_seq_one_letter_code
_entity_poly.pdbx_strand_id
1 'polypeptide(L)'
;MVQVVEPGKSMEALEGLTANAERVLQLLELPYRVLSLCTGDMGFSAVKTYDLEVWVPSQDKYREISSCSNCGDFQARRMQARWRNPETGKPELVHTLNGSGLAVGRTLVAVLENYQQADGSIRVPEVLKPYMGGLEI
;
A
#
# COMPACT_ATOMS: atom_id res chain seq x y z
N MET A 1 0.35 -1.98 6.76
CA MET A 1 -0.80 -1.27 7.40
C MET A 1 -1.98 -2.22 7.50
N VAL A 2 -2.78 -2.11 8.57
CA VAL A 2 -4.00 -2.90 8.79
C VAL A 2 -5.07 -1.97 9.36
N GLN A 3 -6.31 -2.10 8.91
CA GLN A 3 -7.46 -1.40 9.49
C GLN A 3 -8.58 -2.37 9.84
N VAL A 4 -9.27 -2.09 10.94
CA VAL A 4 -10.50 -2.75 11.36
C VAL A 4 -11.57 -1.67 11.45
N VAL A 5 -12.59 -1.77 10.61
CA VAL A 5 -13.53 -0.67 10.39
C VAL A 5 -14.97 -1.14 10.43
N GLU A 6 -15.86 -0.18 10.65
CA GLU A 6 -17.30 -0.34 10.44
C GLU A 6 -17.59 -0.75 8.99
N PRO A 7 -18.47 -1.74 8.74
CA PRO A 7 -18.75 -2.26 7.40
C PRO A 7 -19.08 -1.19 6.34
N GLY A 8 -19.93 -0.22 6.72
CA GLY A 8 -20.39 0.87 5.84
C GLY A 8 -19.28 1.82 5.38
N LYS A 9 -18.12 1.82 6.04
CA LYS A 9 -16.98 2.71 5.73
C LYS A 9 -15.84 2.01 5.00
N SER A 10 -15.93 0.70 4.79
CA SER A 10 -14.80 -0.10 4.32
C SER A 10 -14.30 0.26 2.91
N MET A 11 -15.17 0.70 2.00
CA MET A 11 -14.73 1.12 0.66
C MET A 11 -14.05 2.49 0.67
N GLU A 12 -14.57 3.45 1.44
CA GLU A 12 -13.89 4.74 1.67
C GLU A 12 -12.54 4.54 2.35
N ALA A 13 -12.48 3.64 3.34
CA ALA A 13 -11.26 3.27 4.01
C ALA A 13 -10.22 2.65 3.07
N LEU A 14 -10.64 1.92 2.02
CA LEU A 14 -9.74 1.38 1.01
C LEU A 14 -9.09 2.49 0.17
N GLU A 15 -9.86 3.50 -0.25
CA GLU A 15 -9.32 4.65 -0.98
C GLU A 15 -8.29 5.40 -0.11
N GLY A 16 -8.61 5.65 1.16
CA GLY A 16 -7.66 6.27 2.10
C GLY A 16 -6.43 5.41 2.40
N LEU A 17 -6.59 4.08 2.51
CA LEU A 17 -5.47 3.15 2.70
C LEU A 17 -4.53 3.12 1.49
N THR A 18 -5.09 3.19 0.29
CA THR A 18 -4.32 3.26 -0.96
C THR A 18 -3.56 4.58 -1.03
N ALA A 19 -4.24 5.70 -0.75
CA ALA A 19 -3.61 7.02 -0.68
C ALA A 19 -2.46 7.09 0.35
N ASN A 20 -2.60 6.41 1.50
CA ASN A 20 -1.52 6.32 2.49
C ASN A 20 -0.27 5.62 1.90
N ALA A 21 -0.45 4.56 1.12
CA ALA A 21 0.65 3.85 0.46
C ALA A 21 1.26 4.70 -0.68
N GLU A 22 0.42 5.33 -1.50
CA GLU A 22 0.84 6.25 -2.56
C GLU A 22 1.65 7.41 -2.01
N ARG A 23 1.29 7.93 -0.82
CA ARG A 23 1.98 9.06 -0.21
C ARG A 23 3.47 8.79 0.03
N VAL A 24 3.83 7.54 0.35
CA VAL A 24 5.23 7.14 0.52
C VAL A 24 5.99 7.28 -0.80
N LEU A 25 5.42 6.80 -1.92
CA LEU A 25 6.02 6.92 -3.24
C LEU A 25 6.13 8.38 -3.70
N GLN A 26 5.09 9.19 -3.44
CA GLN A 26 5.08 10.61 -3.78
C GLN A 26 6.15 11.41 -3.00
N LEU A 27 6.32 11.12 -1.71
CA LEU A 27 7.35 11.76 -0.87
C LEU A 27 8.76 11.34 -1.29
N LEU A 28 8.92 10.09 -1.73
CA LEU A 28 10.16 9.58 -2.32
C LEU A 28 10.32 9.96 -3.80
N GLU A 29 9.41 10.76 -4.37
CA GLU A 29 9.40 11.16 -5.79
C GLU A 29 9.58 10.00 -6.79
N LEU A 30 9.09 8.81 -6.43
CA LEU A 30 9.17 7.63 -7.28
C LEU A 30 7.95 7.55 -8.19
N PRO A 31 8.09 7.56 -9.53
CA PRO A 31 6.96 7.43 -10.44
C PRO A 31 6.26 6.09 -10.24
N TYR A 32 4.93 6.10 -10.24
CA TYR A 32 4.12 4.91 -10.04
C TYR A 32 2.80 4.98 -10.81
N ARG A 33 2.11 3.84 -10.90
CA ARG A 33 0.72 3.75 -11.34
C ARG A 33 -0.10 2.95 -10.33
N VAL A 34 -1.41 3.18 -10.37
CA VAL A 34 -2.40 2.43 -9.58
C VAL A 34 -3.18 1.51 -10.52
N LEU A 35 -3.29 0.24 -10.17
CA LEU A 35 -4.10 -0.74 -10.90
C LEU A 35 -5.24 -1.23 -10.02
N SER A 36 -6.47 -1.20 -10.51
CA SER A 36 -7.57 -1.97 -9.93
C SER A 36 -7.50 -3.39 -10.48
N LEU A 37 -7.26 -4.38 -9.62
CA LEU A 37 -7.17 -5.77 -10.06
C LEU A 37 -8.52 -6.28 -10.57
N CYS A 38 -8.47 -7.11 -11.60
CA CYS A 38 -9.65 -7.80 -12.11
C CYS A 38 -9.97 -9.03 -11.25
N THR A 39 -11.17 -9.59 -11.41
CA THR A 39 -11.64 -10.70 -10.55
C THR A 39 -10.76 -11.94 -10.58
N GLY A 40 -10.11 -12.25 -11.71
CA GLY A 40 -9.24 -13.41 -11.85
C GLY A 40 -7.85 -13.25 -11.23
N ASP A 41 -7.47 -12.04 -10.84
CA ASP A 41 -6.14 -11.70 -10.32
C ASP A 41 -6.18 -11.20 -8.87
N MET A 42 -7.36 -11.18 -8.24
CA MET A 42 -7.50 -10.80 -6.84
C MET A 42 -7.02 -11.90 -5.89
N GLY A 43 -6.41 -11.50 -4.78
CA GLY A 43 -6.02 -12.40 -3.70
C GLY A 43 -7.23 -13.06 -3.03
N PHE A 44 -7.02 -14.28 -2.50
CA PHE A 44 -8.07 -15.15 -1.96
C PHE A 44 -9.07 -14.51 -0.98
N SER A 45 -8.61 -13.58 -0.13
CA SER A 45 -9.47 -12.96 0.89
C SER A 45 -10.03 -11.60 0.50
N ALA A 46 -9.66 -11.05 -0.65
CA ALA A 46 -10.01 -9.69 -1.03
C ALA A 46 -11.36 -9.64 -1.76
N VAL A 47 -12.13 -8.58 -1.49
CA VAL A 47 -13.33 -8.22 -2.27
C VAL A 47 -13.02 -7.14 -3.31
N LYS A 48 -11.94 -6.36 -3.09
CA LYS A 48 -11.40 -5.36 -4.01
C LYS A 48 -9.94 -5.07 -3.63
N THR A 49 -9.07 -4.95 -4.63
CA THR A 49 -7.64 -4.69 -4.46
C THR A 49 -7.16 -3.61 -5.42
N TYR A 50 -6.34 -2.71 -4.90
CA TYR A 50 -5.50 -1.82 -5.69
C TYR A 50 -4.03 -2.19 -5.51
N ASP A 51 -3.33 -2.37 -6.63
CA ASP A 51 -1.88 -2.52 -6.62
C ASP A 51 -1.22 -1.20 -7.01
N LEU A 52 -0.15 -0.87 -6.29
CA LEU A 52 0.77 0.19 -6.68
C LEU A 52 1.96 -0.46 -7.37
N GLU A 53 2.28 0.03 -8.55
CA GLU A 53 3.46 -0.40 -9.29
C GLU A 53 4.40 0.78 -9.50
N VAL A 54 5.65 0.64 -9.08
CA VAL A 54 6.70 1.65 -9.17
C VAL A 54 7.53 1.47 -10.44
N TRP A 55 8.01 2.57 -11.02
CA TRP A 55 8.88 2.53 -12.19
C TRP A 55 10.24 1.89 -11.86
N VAL A 56 10.67 0.94 -12.70
CA VAL A 56 11.97 0.26 -12.58
C VAL A 56 12.75 0.48 -13.89
N PRO A 57 13.65 1.48 -13.94
CA PRO A 57 14.36 1.90 -15.15
C PRO A 57 15.04 0.76 -15.91
N SER A 58 15.77 -0.12 -15.23
CA SER A 58 16.50 -1.23 -15.87
C SER A 58 15.58 -2.25 -16.56
N GLN A 59 14.30 -2.28 -16.17
CA GLN A 59 13.31 -3.19 -16.72
C GLN A 59 12.34 -2.51 -17.69
N ASP A 60 12.43 -1.19 -17.85
CA ASP A 60 11.58 -0.37 -18.71
C ASP A 60 10.07 -0.60 -18.47
N LYS A 61 9.67 -0.76 -17.20
CA LYS A 61 8.27 -0.98 -16.81
C LYS A 61 8.00 -0.67 -15.35
N TYR A 62 6.71 -0.56 -15.03
CA TYR A 62 6.23 -0.54 -13.66
C TYR A 62 6.23 -1.96 -13.05
N ARG A 63 6.59 -2.08 -11.78
CA ARG A 63 6.60 -3.33 -11.00
C ARG A 63 5.90 -3.14 -9.67
N GLU A 64 5.06 -4.11 -9.30
CA GLU A 64 4.35 -4.13 -8.01
C GLU A 64 5.26 -3.82 -6.81
N ILE A 65 4.84 -2.87 -5.97
CA ILE A 65 5.52 -2.45 -4.73
C ILE A 65 4.58 -2.42 -3.52
N SER A 66 3.27 -2.41 -3.76
CA SER A 66 2.24 -2.49 -2.75
C SER A 66 0.97 -3.15 -3.29
N SER A 67 0.23 -3.80 -2.40
CA SER A 67 -1.11 -4.29 -2.63
C SER A 67 -1.99 -3.87 -1.46
N CYS A 68 -3.08 -3.15 -1.74
CA CYS A 68 -4.02 -2.59 -0.78
C CYS A 68 -5.40 -3.23 -1.01
N SER A 69 -5.91 -3.96 -0.01
CA SER A 69 -7.10 -4.79 -0.15
C SER A 69 -8.15 -4.52 0.93
N ASN A 70 -9.40 -4.46 0.50
CA ASN A 70 -10.56 -4.62 1.37
C ASN A 70 -10.93 -6.11 1.40
N CYS A 71 -11.04 -6.71 2.58
CA CYS A 71 -11.40 -8.12 2.75
C CYS A 71 -12.88 -8.32 3.13
N GLY A 72 -13.66 -7.23 3.21
CA GLY A 72 -15.02 -7.25 3.73
C GLY A 72 -15.07 -7.90 5.11
N ASP A 73 -16.08 -8.72 5.34
CA ASP A 73 -16.23 -9.51 6.56
C ASP A 73 -15.58 -10.91 6.49
N PHE A 74 -14.84 -11.24 5.41
CA PHE A 74 -14.31 -12.59 5.16
C PHE A 74 -13.41 -13.07 6.30
N GLN A 75 -12.42 -12.26 6.66
CA GLN A 75 -11.49 -12.54 7.75
C GLN A 75 -12.18 -12.41 9.10
N ALA A 76 -13.03 -11.38 9.27
CA ALA A 76 -13.76 -11.14 10.51
C ALA A 76 -14.65 -12.33 10.89
N ARG A 77 -15.33 -12.95 9.92
CA ARG A 77 -16.14 -14.16 10.12
C ARG A 77 -15.31 -15.33 10.64
N ARG A 78 -14.09 -15.51 10.13
CA ARG A 78 -13.17 -16.58 10.58
C ARG A 78 -12.65 -16.34 12.00
N MET A 79 -12.39 -15.09 12.35
CA MET A 79 -11.87 -14.70 13.67
C MET A 79 -12.96 -14.43 14.72
N GLN A 80 -14.23 -14.38 14.30
CA GLN A 80 -15.35 -13.88 15.11
C GLN A 80 -15.11 -12.45 15.64
N ALA A 81 -14.43 -11.61 14.85
CA ALA A 81 -14.18 -10.21 15.17
C ALA A 81 -15.46 -9.38 14.93
N ARG A 82 -15.95 -8.69 15.96
CA ARG A 82 -17.24 -8.01 15.95
C ARG A 82 -17.16 -6.61 16.54
N TRP A 83 -18.08 -5.75 16.13
CA TRP A 83 -18.39 -4.48 16.78
C TRP A 83 -19.84 -4.50 17.23
N ARG A 84 -20.22 -3.61 18.15
CA ARG A 84 -21.62 -3.45 18.55
C ARG A 84 -22.21 -2.30 17.75
N ASN A 85 -23.13 -2.61 16.84
CA ASN A 85 -23.80 -1.61 16.02
C ASN A 85 -24.66 -0.70 16.94
N PRO A 86 -24.46 0.63 16.92
CA PRO A 86 -25.18 1.56 17.80
C PRO A 86 -26.66 1.72 17.42
N GLU A 87 -27.04 1.46 16.17
CA GLU A 87 -28.42 1.53 15.69
C GLU A 87 -29.23 0.28 16.11
N THR A 88 -28.62 -0.90 16.02
CA THR A 88 -29.31 -2.17 16.30
C THR A 88 -29.04 -2.72 17.70
N GLY A 89 -27.98 -2.26 18.37
CA GLY A 89 -27.46 -2.77 19.63
C GLY A 89 -26.81 -4.16 19.54
N LYS A 90 -26.81 -4.79 18.35
CA LYS A 90 -26.36 -6.18 18.15
C LYS A 90 -24.86 -6.25 17.84
N PRO A 91 -24.17 -7.32 18.24
CA PRO A 91 -22.83 -7.62 17.75
C PRO A 91 -22.89 -8.01 16.26
N GLU A 92 -22.23 -7.22 15.42
CA GLU A 92 -22.12 -7.43 13.97
C GLU A 92 -20.64 -7.59 13.58
N LEU A 93 -20.35 -8.23 12.45
CA LEU A 93 -18.96 -8.41 12.00
C LEU A 93 -18.34 -7.07 11.60
N VAL A 94 -17.06 -6.88 11.90
CA VAL A 94 -16.26 -5.76 11.36
C VAL A 94 -15.83 -6.06 9.93
N HIS A 95 -15.41 -5.04 9.18
CA HIS A 95 -14.64 -5.23 7.96
C HIS A 95 -13.15 -5.06 8.23
N THR A 96 -12.31 -5.79 7.50
CA THR A 96 -10.86 -5.71 7.62
C THR A 96 -10.20 -5.27 6.31
N LEU A 97 -9.15 -4.48 6.45
CA LEU A 97 -8.33 -4.03 5.33
C LEU A 97 -6.86 -4.20 5.66
N ASN A 98 -6.05 -4.40 4.63
CA ASN A 98 -4.60 -4.46 4.73
C ASN A 98 -3.95 -3.85 3.50
N GLY A 99 -2.77 -3.27 3.68
CA GLY A 99 -2.04 -2.60 2.62
C GLY A 99 -0.56 -2.46 2.96
N SER A 100 0.32 -2.73 2.00
CA SER A 100 1.74 -2.44 2.15
C SER A 100 1.97 -0.92 2.11
N GLY A 101 2.93 -0.41 2.87
CA GLY A 101 3.25 1.03 2.89
C GLY A 101 4.73 1.31 3.13
N LEU A 102 5.67 0.60 2.52
CA LEU A 102 5.62 -0.25 1.32
C LEU A 102 6.40 -1.56 1.57
N ALA A 103 6.58 -2.39 0.55
CA ALA A 103 7.58 -3.46 0.59
C ALA A 103 9.01 -2.87 0.54
N VAL A 104 9.63 -2.62 1.70
CA VAL A 104 10.89 -1.87 1.86
C VAL A 104 12.01 -2.34 0.92
N GLY A 105 12.19 -3.65 0.74
CA GLY A 105 13.21 -4.18 -0.18
C GLY A 105 12.97 -3.81 -1.64
N ARG A 106 11.71 -3.82 -2.11
CA ARG A 106 11.35 -3.36 -3.47
C ARG A 106 11.49 -1.84 -3.59
N THR A 107 11.18 -1.10 -2.51
CA THR A 107 11.40 0.35 -2.47
C THR A 107 12.88 0.70 -2.57
N LEU A 108 13.77 -0.05 -1.93
CA LEU A 108 15.21 0.16 -2.06
C LEU A 108 15.67 -0.01 -3.52
N VAL A 109 15.21 -1.06 -4.22
CA VAL A 109 15.49 -1.25 -5.65
C VAL A 109 15.04 -0.02 -6.46
N ALA A 110 13.82 0.46 -6.22
CA ALA A 110 13.31 1.63 -6.90
C ALA A 110 14.13 2.90 -6.60
N VAL A 111 14.55 3.12 -5.35
CA VAL A 111 15.43 4.25 -4.99
C VAL A 111 16.78 4.14 -5.71
N LEU A 112 17.46 2.99 -5.62
CA LEU A 112 18.76 2.78 -6.26
C LEU A 112 18.71 3.04 -7.76
N GLU A 113 17.68 2.54 -8.46
CA GLU A 113 17.62 2.72 -9.92
C GLU A 113 17.16 4.11 -10.35
N ASN A 114 16.21 4.73 -9.64
CA ASN A 114 15.66 6.04 -10.05
C ASN A 114 16.53 7.22 -9.62
N TYR A 115 17.41 7.02 -8.62
CA TYR A 115 18.31 8.06 -8.12
C TYR A 115 19.78 7.87 -8.53
N GLN A 116 20.06 6.93 -9.43
CA GLN A 116 21.42 6.73 -9.94
C GLN A 116 21.96 7.95 -10.69
N GLN A 117 23.26 8.17 -10.57
CA GLN A 117 24.00 9.20 -11.32
C GLN A 117 24.94 8.54 -12.33
N ALA A 118 25.46 9.33 -13.28
CA ALA A 118 26.29 8.83 -14.38
C ALA A 118 27.57 8.11 -13.93
N ASP A 119 28.08 8.41 -12.73
CA ASP A 119 29.27 7.80 -12.13
C ASP A 119 28.96 6.54 -11.30
N GLY A 120 27.69 6.13 -11.22
CA GLY A 120 27.23 4.99 -10.43
C GLY A 120 26.92 5.30 -8.96
N SER A 121 27.09 6.55 -8.51
CA SER A 121 26.64 6.98 -7.20
C SER A 121 25.11 7.14 -7.14
N ILE A 122 24.52 7.11 -5.94
CA ILE A 122 23.06 7.14 -5.76
C ILE A 122 22.67 8.37 -4.94
N ARG A 123 22.00 9.35 -5.55
CA ARG A 123 21.53 10.51 -4.81
C ARG A 123 20.53 10.09 -3.72
N VAL A 124 20.71 10.57 -2.50
CA VAL A 124 19.75 10.31 -1.41
C VAL A 124 18.47 11.11 -1.64
N PRO A 125 17.27 10.49 -1.66
CA PRO A 125 16.00 11.21 -1.73
C PRO A 125 15.86 12.23 -0.58
N GLU A 126 15.29 13.41 -0.85
CA GLU A 126 15.24 14.52 0.13
C GLU A 126 14.62 14.11 1.47
N VAL A 127 13.51 13.35 1.42
CA VAL A 127 12.81 12.88 2.62
C VAL A 127 13.60 11.84 3.43
N LEU A 128 14.65 11.25 2.86
CA LEU A 128 15.52 10.29 3.53
C LEU A 128 16.76 10.93 4.15
N LYS A 129 17.22 12.10 3.66
CA LYS A 129 18.43 12.78 4.17
C LYS A 129 18.49 12.92 5.70
N PRO A 130 17.41 13.27 6.43
CA PRO A 130 17.45 13.36 7.89
C PRO A 130 17.81 12.04 8.60
N TYR A 131 17.65 10.90 7.94
CA TYR A 131 17.93 9.57 8.48
C TYR A 131 19.31 9.03 8.07
N MET A 132 20.04 9.76 7.23
CA MET A 132 21.26 9.27 6.57
C MET A 132 22.56 9.78 7.22
N GLY A 133 22.49 10.41 8.39
CA GLY A 133 23.69 10.80 9.15
C GLY A 133 24.59 11.83 8.45
N GLY A 134 24.00 12.69 7.60
CA GLY A 134 24.72 13.71 6.82
C GLY A 134 25.12 13.28 5.42
N LEU A 135 24.77 12.06 4.98
CA LEU A 135 24.97 11.62 3.60
C LEU A 135 23.90 12.23 2.67
N GLU A 136 24.35 12.67 1.49
CA GLU A 136 23.49 13.20 0.42
C GLU A 136 23.58 12.40 -0.89
N ILE A 137 24.60 11.54 -1.00
CA ILE A 137 24.95 10.67 -2.12
C ILE A 137 25.41 9.31 -1.54
#